data_AF-A0A6B3HN55-F1
#
_entry.id   AF-A0A6B3HN55-F1
#
_cell.length_a   1.000
_cell.length_b   1.000
_cell.length_c   1.000
_cell.angle_alpha   90.00
_cell.angle_beta   90.00
_cell.angle_gamma   90.00
#
_symmetry.space_group_name_H-M   'P 1'
#
loop_
_entity.id
_entity.type
_entity.pdbx_description
1 polymer ?
#
loop_
_entity_poly.entity_id
_entity_poly.type
_entity_poly.pdbx_seq_one_letter_code
_entity_poly.pdbx_strand_id
1 'polypeptide(L)'
;VASVDRDASAAGIEVLRKGGNAVDAAVATAAALGVTEPYSAGIGGGGYFVHYDAKRRTVQTIDGRETAPRTADASLFLENGKPIPFEEGVTSGLGVGTPGTPA
;
A
#
# COMPACT_ATOMS: atom_id res chain seq x y z
N VAL A 1 12.09 -4.10 -14.55
CA VAL A 1 11.00 -4.08 -13.56
C VAL A 1 10.83 -5.48 -13.04
N ALA A 2 10.68 -5.65 -11.74
CA ALA A 2 10.41 -6.93 -11.11
C ALA A 2 9.28 -6.74 -10.09
N SER A 3 8.31 -7.65 -10.10
CA SER A 3 7.25 -7.76 -9.10
C SER A 3 6.86 -9.22 -8.95
N VAL A 4 5.96 -9.52 -8.01
CA VAL A 4 5.46 -10.89 -7.76
C VAL A 4 4.59 -11.43 -8.90
N ASP A 5 4.01 -10.53 -9.72
CA ASP A 5 3.12 -10.88 -10.81
C ASP A 5 3.71 -10.52 -12.18
N ARG A 6 3.43 -11.35 -13.18
CA ARG A 6 3.97 -11.18 -14.53
C ARG A 6 3.35 -9.98 -15.23
N ASP A 7 2.04 -9.79 -15.10
CA ASP A 7 1.32 -8.73 -15.81
C ASP A 7 1.60 -7.36 -15.20
N ALA A 8 1.73 -7.29 -13.87
CA ALA A 8 2.21 -6.09 -13.19
C ALA A 8 3.63 -5.70 -13.61
N SER A 9 4.54 -6.69 -13.71
CA SER A 9 5.89 -6.46 -14.22
C SER A 9 5.87 -5.95 -15.66
N ALA A 10 4.98 -6.50 -16.50
CA ALA A 10 4.80 -6.06 -17.89
C ALA A 10 4.28 -4.63 -17.99
N ALA A 11 3.33 -4.22 -17.14
CA ALA A 11 2.80 -2.86 -17.09
C ALA A 11 3.91 -1.82 -16.81
N GLY A 12 4.75 -2.08 -15.80
CA GLY A 12 5.89 -1.21 -15.51
C GLY A 12 6.94 -1.17 -16.63
N ILE A 13 7.22 -2.32 -17.28
CA ILE A 13 8.12 -2.37 -18.44
C ILE A 13 7.58 -1.51 -19.59
N GLU A 14 6.28 -1.55 -19.83
CA GLU A 14 5.65 -0.79 -20.91
C GLU A 14 5.75 0.73 -20.68
N VAL A 15 5.59 1.18 -19.43
CA VAL A 15 5.80 2.60 -19.08
C VAL A 15 7.24 3.04 -19.35
N LEU A 16 8.23 2.23 -18.98
CA LEU A 16 9.63 2.52 -19.30
C LEU A 16 9.88 2.57 -20.81
N ARG A 17 9.31 1.63 -21.59
CA ARG A 17 9.43 1.62 -23.06
C ARG A 17 8.83 2.86 -23.71
N LYS A 18 7.78 3.43 -23.10
CA LYS A 18 7.15 4.69 -23.53
C LYS A 18 7.88 5.95 -23.05
N GLY A 19 9.04 5.81 -22.42
CA GLY A 19 9.88 6.93 -21.98
C GLY A 19 9.57 7.44 -20.57
N GLY A 20 8.75 6.72 -19.80
CA GLY A 20 8.55 6.99 -18.37
C GLY A 20 9.80 6.71 -17.55
N ASN A 21 9.86 7.30 -16.36
CA ASN A 21 10.95 7.09 -15.41
C ASN A 21 10.65 5.91 -14.46
N ALA A 22 11.57 5.62 -13.53
CA ALA A 22 11.42 4.52 -12.57
C ALA A 22 10.22 4.69 -11.62
N VAL A 23 9.87 5.93 -11.24
CA VAL A 23 8.69 6.24 -10.43
C VAL A 23 7.41 6.00 -11.22
N ASP A 24 7.33 6.47 -12.48
CA ASP A 24 6.17 6.21 -13.34
C ASP A 24 5.93 4.70 -13.51
N ALA A 25 7.00 3.94 -13.73
CA ALA A 25 6.95 2.50 -13.84
C ALA A 25 6.52 1.81 -12.53
N ALA A 26 6.97 2.32 -11.39
CA ALA A 26 6.58 1.81 -10.08
C ALA A 26 5.09 2.06 -9.80
N VAL A 27 4.57 3.25 -10.11
CA VAL A 27 3.13 3.57 -9.96
C VAL A 27 2.27 2.67 -10.84
N ALA A 28 2.66 2.46 -12.10
CA ALA A 28 1.93 1.54 -12.99
C ALA A 28 1.99 0.08 -12.52
N THR A 29 3.14 -0.36 -12.01
CA THR A 29 3.29 -1.71 -11.42
C THR A 29 2.40 -1.87 -10.19
N ALA A 30 2.38 -0.88 -9.28
CA ALA A 30 1.55 -0.92 -8.08
C ALA A 30 0.04 -0.90 -8.40
N ALA A 31 -0.38 -0.10 -9.39
CA ALA A 31 -1.77 -0.09 -9.85
C ALA A 31 -2.19 -1.44 -10.45
N ALA A 32 -1.31 -2.07 -11.23
CA ALA A 32 -1.57 -3.41 -11.77
C ALA A 32 -1.62 -4.48 -10.66
N LEU A 33 -0.73 -4.43 -9.67
CA LEU A 33 -0.78 -5.32 -8.50
C LEU A 33 -2.08 -5.18 -7.71
N GLY A 34 -2.68 -3.98 -7.66
CA GLY A 34 -4.01 -3.80 -7.08
C GLY A 34 -5.13 -4.60 -7.76
N VAL A 35 -4.89 -5.10 -8.98
CA VAL A 35 -5.82 -5.94 -9.74
C VAL A 35 -5.36 -7.40 -9.77
N THR A 36 -4.08 -7.65 -10.02
CA THR A 36 -3.55 -9.01 -10.22
C THR A 36 -3.16 -9.70 -8.91
N GLU A 37 -2.90 -8.94 -7.85
CA GLU A 37 -2.55 -9.41 -6.50
C GLU A 37 -3.39 -8.71 -5.41
N PRO A 38 -4.73 -8.73 -5.53
CA PRO A 38 -5.63 -7.87 -4.75
C PRO A 38 -5.68 -8.21 -3.25
N TYR A 39 -5.24 -9.41 -2.86
CA TYR A 39 -5.10 -9.81 -1.46
C TYR A 39 -3.89 -9.15 -0.78
N SER A 40 -2.85 -8.83 -1.56
CA SER A 40 -1.55 -8.40 -1.04
C SER A 40 -1.36 -6.89 -1.08
N ALA A 41 -1.90 -6.22 -2.09
CA ALA A 41 -1.69 -4.78 -2.29
C ALA A 41 -2.90 -4.14 -2.99
N GLY A 42 -3.04 -2.82 -2.84
CA GLY A 42 -4.05 -2.05 -3.55
C GLY A 42 -4.34 -0.70 -2.88
N ILE A 43 -5.25 0.06 -3.50
CA ILE A 43 -5.62 1.41 -3.04
C ILE A 43 -6.31 1.42 -1.67
N GLY A 44 -6.77 0.27 -1.18
CA GLY A 44 -7.44 0.13 0.12
C GLY A 44 -6.49 -0.04 1.31
N GLY A 45 -5.17 -0.11 1.09
CA GLY A 45 -4.18 -0.28 2.15
C GLY A 45 -3.18 0.88 2.22
N GLY A 46 -1.94 0.53 2.55
CA GLY A 46 -0.83 1.46 2.66
C GLY A 46 0.51 0.85 2.28
N GLY A 47 1.57 1.64 2.37
CA GLY A 47 2.92 1.16 2.08
C GLY A 47 3.99 2.24 2.18
N TYR A 48 5.23 1.84 1.90
CA TYR A 48 6.38 2.75 1.89
C TYR A 48 7.02 2.72 0.51
N PHE A 49 7.03 3.86 -0.18
CA PHE A 49 7.67 4.00 -1.48
C PHE A 49 9.04 4.66 -1.33
N VAL A 50 10.08 3.83 -1.31
CA VAL A 50 11.48 4.28 -1.22
C VAL A 50 12.00 4.54 -2.62
N HIS A 51 12.52 5.75 -2.86
CA HIS A 51 13.08 6.11 -4.15
C HIS A 51 14.36 6.93 -3.99
N TYR A 52 15.24 6.77 -4.98
CA TYR A 52 16.47 7.54 -5.10
C TYR A 52 16.31 8.60 -6.19
N ASP A 53 16.42 9.87 -5.82
CA ASP A 53 16.49 10.98 -6.77
C ASP A 53 17.93 11.16 -7.25
N ALA A 54 18.21 10.75 -8.48
CA ALA A 54 19.56 10.84 -9.06
C ALA A 54 20.05 12.28 -9.27
N LYS A 55 19.16 13.26 -9.44
CA LYS A 55 19.54 14.68 -9.61
C LYS A 55 20.00 15.27 -8.28
N ARG A 56 19.28 14.95 -7.20
CA ARG A 56 19.60 15.42 -5.85
C ARG A 56 20.60 14.53 -5.10
N ARG A 57 20.80 13.31 -5.59
CA ARG A 57 21.60 12.25 -4.94
C ARG A 57 21.11 11.94 -3.52
N THR A 58 19.79 11.90 -3.37
CA THR A 58 19.13 11.66 -2.08
C THR A 58 18.18 10.48 -2.17
N VAL A 59 18.09 9.72 -1.09
CA VAL A 59 17.03 8.72 -0.90
C VAL A 59 15.91 9.37 -0.09
N GLN A 60 14.67 9.16 -0.53
CA GLN A 60 13.47 9.64 0.13
C GLN A 60 12.43 8.52 0.16
N THR A 61 11.62 8.51 1.22
CA THR A 61 10.50 7.59 1.37
C THR A 61 9.20 8.39 1.37
N ILE A 62 8.25 7.99 0.54
CA ILE A 62 6.86 8.39 0.69
C ILE A 62 6.21 7.37 1.63
N ASP A 63 5.81 7.85 2.81
CA ASP A 63 5.13 7.05 3.82
C ASP A 63 3.62 7.18 3.63
N GLY A 64 3.02 6.15 3.03
CA GLY A 64 1.59 5.99 2.87
C GLY A 64 1.02 4.94 3.82
N ARG A 65 1.62 4.76 5.02
CA ARG A 65 1.10 3.83 6.03
C ARG A 65 -0.31 4.24 6.45
N GLU A 66 -1.17 3.25 6.66
CA GLU A 66 -2.52 3.50 7.16
C GLU A 66 -2.48 4.12 8.57
N THR A 67 -3.47 4.97 8.86
CA THR A 67 -3.61 5.61 10.17
C THR A 67 -4.94 5.25 10.82
N ALA A 68 -4.94 5.11 12.14
CA ALA A 68 -6.16 4.89 12.89
C ALA A 68 -7.11 6.10 12.73
N PRO A 69 -8.42 5.88 12.55
CA PRO A 69 -9.37 6.99 12.48
C PRO A 69 -9.41 7.75 13.81
N ARG A 70 -9.82 9.02 13.77
CA ARG A 70 -9.90 9.88 14.97
C ARG A 70 -10.73 9.30 16.12
N THR A 71 -11.70 8.44 15.82
CA THR A 71 -12.57 7.80 16.82
C THR A 71 -11.96 6.56 17.46
N ALA A 72 -10.82 6.08 16.98
CA ALA A 72 -10.13 4.94 17.57
C ALA A 72 -9.44 5.34 18.88
N ASP A 73 -9.56 4.47 19.88
CA ASP A 73 -8.87 4.60 21.17
C ASP A 73 -8.32 3.24 21.64
N ALA A 74 -7.74 3.21 22.85
CA ALA A 74 -7.10 2.02 23.40
C ALA A 74 -8.08 0.86 23.68
N SER A 75 -9.39 1.12 23.69
CA SER A 75 -10.44 0.13 23.91
C SER A 75 -11.06 -0.42 22.62
N LEU A 76 -10.59 0.03 21.44
CA LEU A 76 -11.17 -0.30 20.13
C LEU A 76 -11.45 -1.80 19.90
N PHE A 77 -10.58 -2.67 20.41
CA PHE A 77 -10.68 -4.13 20.26
C PHE A 77 -11.08 -4.84 21.56
N LEU A 78 -11.73 -4.13 22.49
CA LEU A 78 -12.21 -4.68 23.76
C LEU A 78 -13.74 -4.71 23.78
N GLU A 79 -14.29 -5.82 24.25
CA GLU A 79 -15.70 -5.96 24.60
C GLU A 79 -15.79 -6.34 26.09
N ASN A 80 -16.55 -5.57 26.88
CA ASN A 80 -16.67 -5.76 28.32
C ASN A 80 -15.31 -5.84 29.06
N GLY A 81 -14.31 -5.09 28.57
CA GLY A 81 -12.96 -5.07 29.12
C GLY A 81 -12.08 -6.27 28.76
N LYS A 82 -12.54 -7.16 27.87
CA LYS A 82 -11.77 -8.30 27.37
C LYS A 82 -11.48 -8.15 25.87
N PRO A 83 -10.32 -8.60 25.37
CA PRO A 83 -10.05 -8.60 23.94
C PRO A 83 -11.08 -9.43 23.17
N ILE A 84 -11.55 -8.90 22.04
CA ILE A 84 -12.32 -9.68 21.09
C ILE A 84 -11.43 -10.77 20.43
N PRO A 85 -12.00 -11.85 19.90
CA PRO A 85 -11.26 -12.84 19.12
C PRO A 85 -10.53 -12.21 17.93
N PHE A 86 -9.33 -12.70 17.61
CA PHE A 86 -8.53 -12.16 16.51
C PHE A 86 -9.26 -12.20 15.16
N GLU A 87 -9.90 -13.33 14.84
CA GLU A 87 -10.66 -13.51 13.61
C GLU A 87 -11.82 -12.51 13.48
N GLU A 88 -12.44 -12.14 14.60
CA GLU A 88 -13.47 -11.11 14.63
C GLU A 88 -12.85 -9.72 14.39
N GLY A 89 -11.73 -9.41 15.05
CA GLY A 89 -11.01 -8.16 14.85
C GLY A 89 -10.60 -7.91 13.40
N VAL A 90 -10.00 -8.92 12.74
CA VAL A 90 -9.50 -8.79 11.36
C VAL A 90 -10.58 -8.77 10.29
N THR A 91 -11.76 -9.34 10.55
CA THR A 91 -12.90 -9.33 9.61
C THR A 91 -13.88 -8.18 9.87
N SER A 92 -13.77 -7.49 11.00
CA SER A 92 -14.59 -6.33 11.34
C SER A 92 -14.09 -5.02 10.69
N GLY A 93 -14.94 -4.00 10.65
CA GLY A 93 -14.53 -2.65 10.27
C GLY A 93 -13.55 -1.98 11.24
N LEU A 94 -13.37 -2.52 12.46
CA LEU A 94 -12.45 -1.99 13.46
C LEU A 94 -10.98 -2.14 13.03
N GLY A 95 -10.69 -3.18 12.23
CA GLY A 95 -9.36 -3.42 11.67
C GLY A 95 -8.96 -2.49 10.52
N VAL A 96 -9.88 -1.63 10.04
CA VAL A 96 -9.64 -0.78 8.88
C VAL A 96 -8.95 0.53 9.28
N GLY A 97 -7.70 0.70 8.86
CA GLY A 97 -7.02 1.98 8.87
C GLY A 97 -7.43 2.86 7.68
N THR A 98 -7.21 4.17 7.77
CA THR A 98 -7.43 5.10 6.65
C THR A 98 -6.42 4.76 5.54
N PRO A 99 -6.86 4.41 4.31
CA PRO A 99 -5.95 4.02 3.24
C PRO A 99 -4.98 5.15 2.86
N GLY A 100 -3.71 4.80 2.69
CA GLY A 100 -2.62 5.74 2.40
C GLY A 100 -1.94 5.53 1.04
N THR A 101 -2.14 4.40 0.37
CA THR A 101 -1.57 4.14 -0.96
C THR A 101 -1.89 5.20 -2.04
N PRO A 102 -3.12 5.76 -2.14
CA PRO A 102 -3.43 6.76 -3.17
C PRO A 102 -3.03 8.20 -2.79
N ALA A 103 -2.54 8.42 -1.56
CA ALA A 103 -2.32 9.75 -0.99
C ALA A 103 -0.94 10.35 -1.33
#